data_AF-A0A3N5TAU8-F1
#
_entry.id   AF-A0A3N5TAU8-F1
#
_cell.length_a   1.000
_cell.length_b   1.000
_cell.length_c   1.000
_cell.angle_alpha   90.00
_cell.angle_beta   90.00
_cell.angle_gamma   90.00
#
_symmetry.space_group_name_H-M   'P 1'
#
loop_
_entity.id
_entity.type
_entity.pdbx_description
1 polymer ?
#
loop_
_entity_poly.entity_id
_entity_poly.type
_entity_poly.pdbx_seq_one_letter_code
_entity_poly.pdbx_strand_id
1 'polypeptide(L)'
;MKSTPFQQQLPLWAFKSDPPRKDKSHGPNGRPNKVDPKDRAFHDWYRFVLSFPPHLVSDYIKNFGLDEKNVILDPFCGTGTTLVESKLRGVTGIGIEANGFAHFASSVKVDWGVDPEILSKSAHEIANSTRCFLRAQGINDDIFLSNSPRISSFLHLDPEAAKLLLTNSISPLPLHKALVLLDHLKEHQNERYYLHTVLALANALVFRISNLHFGPEVGVGKPKTDVSVIGSWLFEIEKICHDLGAVQGRTFPDSRVFLGDAREVSKIIPHHSVDAVITSPPYPNEKDYTRTT
;
A
#
# COMPACT_ATOMS: atom_id res chain seq x y z
N MET A 1 34.09 -50.58 -21.14
CA MET A 1 35.26 -49.70 -21.34
C MET A 1 34.86 -48.31 -20.85
N LYS A 2 35.61 -47.85 -19.82
CA LYS A 2 35.92 -46.48 -19.41
C LYS A 2 34.82 -45.46 -19.05
N SER A 3 34.86 -45.18 -17.76
CA SER A 3 34.27 -44.15 -16.91
C SER A 3 35.03 -42.81 -16.95
N THR A 4 34.26 -41.70 -16.93
CA THR A 4 34.42 -40.39 -16.21
C THR A 4 35.67 -39.49 -16.41
N PRO A 5 35.70 -38.23 -15.89
CA PRO A 5 34.68 -37.17 -15.62
C PRO A 5 35.18 -35.72 -15.97
N PHE A 6 34.40 -34.66 -15.72
CA PHE A 6 34.72 -33.56 -14.78
C PHE A 6 33.75 -32.35 -14.89
N GLN A 7 32.97 -32.19 -13.83
CA GLN A 7 32.22 -31.00 -13.46
C GLN A 7 33.14 -30.23 -12.49
N GLN A 8 33.58 -29.02 -12.85
CA GLN A 8 34.41 -28.21 -11.94
C GLN A 8 33.52 -27.56 -10.89
N GLN A 9 33.46 -28.16 -9.70
CA GLN A 9 33.06 -27.51 -8.47
C GLN A 9 34.21 -26.61 -8.00
N LEU A 10 33.90 -25.32 -7.76
CA LEU A 10 34.81 -24.42 -7.06
C LEU A 10 34.94 -24.84 -5.59
N PRO A 11 36.14 -24.83 -5.01
CA PRO A 11 36.37 -25.32 -3.65
C PRO A 11 35.77 -24.42 -2.57
N LEU A 12 34.88 -25.01 -1.76
CA LEU A 12 34.17 -24.41 -0.61
C LEU A 12 35.04 -24.11 0.64
N TRP A 13 36.36 -23.97 0.52
CA TRP A 13 37.26 -23.79 1.68
C TRP A 13 37.85 -22.38 1.85
N ALA A 14 37.49 -21.39 1.02
CA ALA A 14 38.11 -20.06 1.03
C ALA A 14 37.57 -19.05 2.06
N PHE A 15 36.64 -19.42 2.95
CA PHE A 15 36.21 -18.54 4.06
C PHE A 15 36.20 -19.31 5.39
N LYS A 16 37.37 -19.44 6.01
CA LYS A 16 37.47 -19.67 7.45
C LYS A 16 37.66 -18.34 8.15
N SER A 17 36.55 -17.74 8.59
CA SER A 17 36.55 -16.86 9.76
C SER A 17 35.84 -17.62 10.88
N ASP A 18 36.47 -17.68 12.06
CA ASP A 18 35.95 -18.40 13.21
C ASP A 18 34.51 -17.94 13.55
N PRO A 19 33.60 -18.86 13.90
CA PRO A 19 32.25 -18.47 14.27
C PRO A 19 32.29 -17.71 15.60
N PRO A 20 31.60 -16.55 15.73
CA PRO A 20 31.45 -15.90 17.02
C PRO A 20 30.70 -16.83 17.97
N ARG A 21 31.19 -16.90 19.21
CA ARG A 21 30.63 -17.72 20.31
C ARG A 21 29.13 -17.50 20.42
N LYS A 22 28.37 -18.60 20.45
CA LYS A 22 26.93 -18.62 20.73
C LYS A 22 26.67 -18.08 22.13
N ASP A 23 26.17 -16.86 22.22
CA ASP A 23 25.49 -16.40 23.42
C ASP A 23 24.04 -16.90 23.37
N LYS A 24 23.66 -17.71 24.36
CA LYS A 24 22.35 -18.34 24.44
C LYS A 24 21.36 -17.35 25.08
N SER A 25 20.63 -16.61 24.25
CA SER A 25 19.32 -16.07 24.63
C SER A 25 18.29 -16.43 23.57
N HIS A 26 17.51 -17.48 23.83
CA HIS A 26 16.37 -17.84 23.00
C HIS A 26 15.23 -16.85 23.26
N GLY A 27 15.14 -15.80 22.43
CA GLY A 27 13.91 -15.04 22.24
C GLY A 27 12.94 -15.81 21.33
N PRO A 28 11.62 -15.59 21.43
CA PRO A 28 10.64 -16.38 20.71
C PRO A 28 10.74 -16.17 19.19
N ASN A 29 10.81 -17.28 18.45
CA ASN A 29 10.78 -17.38 16.98
C ASN A 29 9.47 -16.83 16.40
N GLY A 30 9.35 -15.51 16.25
CA GLY A 30 8.13 -14.90 15.69
C GLY A 30 8.23 -13.42 15.25
N ARG A 31 9.44 -12.89 15.01
CA ARG A 31 9.65 -11.47 14.67
C ARG A 31 9.99 -11.10 13.19
N PRO A 32 10.20 -11.99 12.20
CA PRO A 32 10.84 -11.55 10.95
C PRO A 32 9.96 -10.77 9.95
N ASN A 33 8.63 -10.66 10.13
CA ASN A 33 7.76 -9.92 9.19
C ASN A 33 6.98 -8.74 9.81
N LYS A 34 7.31 -8.32 11.04
CA LYS A 34 6.65 -7.15 11.67
C LYS A 34 7.37 -5.88 11.24
N VAL A 35 6.61 -4.91 10.74
CA VAL A 35 7.10 -3.54 10.51
C VAL A 35 7.42 -2.92 11.87
N ASP A 36 8.67 -2.50 12.02
CA ASP A 36 9.14 -1.73 13.17
C ASP A 36 8.34 -0.40 13.18
N PRO A 37 7.87 0.11 14.34
CA PRO A 37 7.21 1.41 14.40
C PRO A 37 7.91 2.55 13.64
N LYS A 38 9.24 2.52 13.55
CA LYS A 38 10.04 3.50 12.78
C LYS A 38 9.92 3.35 11.25
N ASP A 39 9.50 2.18 10.78
CA ASP A 39 9.38 1.80 9.36
C ASP A 39 7.94 2.00 8.83
N ARG A 40 7.06 2.66 9.58
CA ARG A 40 5.62 2.76 9.25
C ARG A 40 5.27 3.90 8.30
N ALA A 41 6.02 5.00 8.37
CA ALA A 41 5.77 6.20 7.58
C ALA A 41 5.67 5.83 6.09
N PHE A 42 4.65 6.35 5.40
CA PHE A 42 4.29 6.05 4.01
C PHE A 42 3.83 4.60 3.74
N HIS A 43 4.39 3.59 4.41
CA HIS A 43 4.00 2.19 4.24
C HIS A 43 2.58 1.91 4.73
N ASP A 44 2.15 2.57 5.80
CA ASP A 44 0.81 2.42 6.39
C ASP A 44 -0.29 3.19 5.62
N TRP A 45 0.04 3.90 4.55
CA TRP A 45 -0.95 4.53 3.65
C TRP A 45 -1.75 3.48 2.89
N TYR A 46 -1.10 2.39 2.47
CA TYR A 46 -1.74 1.16 2.03
C TYR A 46 -0.71 0.02 1.99
N ARG A 47 -1.04 -1.11 2.61
CA ARG A 47 -0.10 -2.24 2.76
C ARG A 47 -0.75 -3.58 2.44
N PHE A 48 -0.04 -4.38 1.64
CA PHE A 48 -0.35 -5.79 1.46
C PHE A 48 0.34 -6.64 2.52
N VAL A 49 -0.35 -7.71 2.95
CA VAL A 49 0.14 -8.64 3.99
C VAL A 49 1.42 -9.36 3.55
N LEU A 50 1.60 -9.57 2.24
CA LEU A 50 2.72 -10.31 1.66
C LEU A 50 3.94 -9.46 1.30
N SER A 51 3.94 -8.16 1.63
CA SER A 51 5.11 -7.31 1.43
C SER A 51 6.25 -7.67 2.40
N PHE A 52 7.49 -7.76 1.89
CA PHE A 52 8.66 -7.95 2.76
C PHE A 52 8.87 -6.74 3.69
N PRO A 53 9.62 -6.89 4.81
CA PRO A 53 9.83 -5.82 5.76
C PRO A 53 10.61 -4.64 5.14
N PRO A 54 10.21 -3.38 5.39
CA PRO A 54 10.91 -2.20 4.86
C PRO A 54 12.41 -2.16 5.22
N HIS A 55 12.77 -2.48 6.47
CA HIS A 55 14.17 -2.53 6.91
C HIS A 55 15.05 -3.48 6.08
N LEU A 56 14.48 -4.51 5.45
CA LEU A 56 15.25 -5.39 4.58
C LEU A 56 15.78 -4.65 3.36
N VAL A 57 14.96 -3.82 2.72
CA VAL A 57 15.39 -2.98 1.60
C VAL A 57 16.39 -1.93 2.06
N SER A 58 16.14 -1.35 3.23
CA SER A 58 17.06 -0.42 3.85
C SER A 58 18.47 -0.99 3.98
N ASP A 59 18.55 -2.22 4.46
CA ASP A 59 19.80 -2.93 4.67
C ASP A 59 20.46 -3.27 3.33
N TYR A 60 19.69 -3.66 2.31
CA TYR A 60 20.23 -3.89 0.96
C TYR A 60 20.80 -2.62 0.33
N ILE A 61 20.09 -1.50 0.39
CA ILE A 61 20.56 -0.20 -0.13
C ILE A 61 21.91 0.16 0.51
N LYS A 62 22.00 0.03 1.83
CA LYS A 62 23.22 0.29 2.58
C LYS A 62 24.35 -0.69 2.22
N ASN A 63 24.07 -1.98 2.19
CA ASN A 63 25.09 -3.01 1.98
C ASN A 63 25.65 -3.00 0.55
N PHE A 64 24.83 -2.62 -0.43
CA PHE A 64 25.29 -2.45 -1.82
C PHE A 64 25.91 -1.06 -2.07
N GLY A 65 25.91 -0.17 -1.09
CA GLY A 65 26.48 1.17 -1.22
C GLY A 65 25.76 2.04 -2.25
N LEU A 66 24.44 1.87 -2.36
CA LEU A 66 23.63 2.63 -3.31
C LEU A 66 23.35 4.03 -2.77
N ASP A 67 23.56 5.04 -3.62
CA ASP A 67 23.41 6.47 -3.29
C ASP A 67 22.55 7.21 -4.33
N GLU A 68 22.49 8.54 -4.25
CA GLU A 68 21.69 9.39 -5.14
C GLU A 68 22.04 9.29 -6.64
N LYS A 69 23.18 8.68 -6.98
CA LYS A 69 23.63 8.46 -8.36
C LYS A 69 23.08 7.16 -8.94
N ASN A 70 22.52 6.29 -8.09
CA ASN A 70 22.03 4.98 -8.50
C ASN A 70 20.53 4.95 -8.75
N VAL A 71 20.14 4.00 -9.60
CA VAL A 71 18.76 3.67 -9.92
C VAL A 71 18.45 2.24 -9.52
N ILE A 72 17.42 2.06 -8.69
CA ILE A 72 16.90 0.77 -8.25
C ILE A 72 15.64 0.43 -9.04
N LEU A 73 15.59 -0.78 -9.60
CA LEU A 73 14.40 -1.34 -10.25
C LEU A 73 13.72 -2.38 -9.34
N ASP A 74 12.40 -2.27 -9.23
CA ASP A 74 11.52 -3.34 -8.74
C ASP A 74 10.49 -3.70 -9.82
N PRO A 75 10.68 -4.79 -10.58
CA PRO A 75 9.78 -5.16 -11.67
C PRO A 75 8.45 -5.77 -11.19
N PHE A 76 8.28 -5.98 -9.87
CA PHE A 76 7.06 -6.50 -9.25
C PHE A 76 6.74 -5.68 -7.99
N CYS A 77 6.65 -4.36 -8.14
CA CYS A 77 6.76 -3.46 -6.99
C CYS A 77 5.56 -3.52 -6.02
N GLY A 78 4.43 -4.09 -6.41
CA GLY A 78 3.24 -4.18 -5.56
C GLY A 78 2.81 -2.79 -5.07
N THR A 79 2.61 -2.64 -3.76
CA THR A 79 2.33 -1.33 -3.13
C THR A 79 3.58 -0.50 -2.85
N GLY A 80 4.74 -0.86 -3.40
CA GLY A 80 5.90 0.03 -3.52
C GLY A 80 6.86 0.05 -2.34
N THR A 81 7.02 -1.04 -1.58
CA THR A 81 7.96 -1.06 -0.43
C THR A 81 9.38 -0.68 -0.86
N THR A 82 9.89 -1.26 -1.97
CA THR A 82 11.22 -0.90 -2.51
C THR A 82 11.33 0.58 -2.83
N LEU A 83 10.28 1.15 -3.44
CA LEU A 83 10.30 2.52 -3.92
C LEU A 83 10.24 3.54 -2.79
N VAL A 84 9.38 3.31 -1.79
CA VAL A 84 9.31 4.15 -0.58
C VAL A 84 10.67 4.13 0.14
N GLU A 85 11.27 2.95 0.33
CA GLU A 85 12.56 2.82 1.01
C GLU A 85 13.73 3.40 0.21
N SER A 86 13.69 3.30 -1.12
CA SER A 86 14.67 3.95 -2.00
C SER A 86 14.58 5.46 -1.89
N LYS A 87 13.36 6.00 -2.00
CA LYS A 87 13.10 7.44 -1.93
C LYS A 87 13.48 8.03 -0.56
N LEU A 88 13.15 7.35 0.54
CA LEU A 88 13.55 7.76 1.90
C LEU A 88 15.09 7.85 2.07
N ARG A 89 15.86 7.11 1.26
CA ARG A 89 17.33 7.10 1.28
C ARG A 89 17.97 7.99 0.22
N GLY A 90 17.17 8.73 -0.54
CA GLY A 90 17.68 9.58 -1.61
C GLY A 90 18.06 8.83 -2.88
N VAL A 91 17.73 7.54 -2.99
CA VAL A 91 18.02 6.72 -4.18
C VAL A 91 16.81 6.69 -5.12
N THR A 92 17.03 6.81 -6.42
CA THR A 92 15.95 6.80 -7.41
C THR A 92 15.36 5.40 -7.55
N GLY A 93 14.05 5.25 -7.32
CA GLY A 93 13.33 3.99 -7.50
C GLY A 93 12.45 3.97 -8.75
N ILE A 94 12.52 2.90 -9.52
CA ILE A 94 11.61 2.61 -10.64
C ILE A 94 10.85 1.33 -10.33
N GLY A 95 9.52 1.39 -10.36
CA GLY A 95 8.65 0.23 -10.16
C GLY A 95 7.87 -0.13 -11.42
N ILE A 96 7.63 -1.42 -11.62
CA ILE A 96 6.67 -1.93 -12.60
C ILE A 96 5.66 -2.81 -11.85
N GLU A 97 4.38 -2.61 -12.14
CA GLU A 97 3.29 -3.38 -11.55
C GLU A 97 2.20 -3.62 -12.59
N ALA A 98 1.66 -4.83 -12.65
CA ALA A 98 0.63 -5.21 -13.61
C ALA A 98 -0.79 -4.99 -13.06
N ASN A 99 -0.97 -5.08 -11.73
CA ASN A 99 -2.24 -4.83 -11.07
C ASN A 99 -2.49 -3.32 -10.95
N GLY A 100 -3.57 -2.84 -11.58
CA GLY A 100 -3.90 -1.41 -11.62
C GLY A 100 -4.10 -0.76 -10.25
N PHE A 101 -4.63 -1.48 -9.27
CA PHE A 101 -4.81 -0.93 -7.92
C PHE A 101 -3.48 -0.86 -7.15
N ALA A 102 -2.64 -1.89 -7.24
CA ALA A 102 -1.32 -1.88 -6.62
C ALA A 102 -0.41 -0.80 -7.24
N HIS A 103 -0.48 -0.62 -8.57
CA HIS A 103 0.14 0.49 -9.29
C HIS A 103 -0.35 1.85 -8.77
N PHE A 104 -1.66 2.05 -8.63
CA PHE A 104 -2.24 3.26 -8.05
C PHE A 104 -1.70 3.53 -6.63
N ALA A 105 -1.78 2.54 -5.74
CA ALA A 105 -1.33 2.69 -4.36
C ALA A 105 0.17 3.00 -4.24
N SER A 106 1.02 2.30 -5.00
CA SER A 106 2.45 2.56 -5.04
C SER A 106 2.79 3.93 -5.62
N SER A 107 2.08 4.36 -6.68
CA SER A 107 2.25 5.69 -7.29
C SER A 107 1.97 6.82 -6.30
N VAL A 108 0.86 6.72 -5.55
CA VAL A 108 0.51 7.73 -4.53
C VAL A 108 1.52 7.71 -3.38
N LYS A 109 1.96 6.54 -2.94
CA LYS A 109 2.95 6.39 -1.86
C LYS A 109 4.32 6.98 -2.18
N VAL A 110 4.64 7.21 -3.46
CA VAL A 110 5.86 7.91 -3.88
C VAL A 110 5.61 9.34 -4.36
N ASP A 111 4.36 9.83 -4.35
CA ASP A 111 4.06 11.25 -4.60
C ASP A 111 4.00 12.02 -3.28
N TRP A 112 5.09 12.73 -2.97
CA TRP A 112 5.21 13.53 -1.75
C TRP A 112 5.14 15.04 -2.04
N GLY A 113 4.72 15.42 -3.25
CA GLY A 113 4.62 16.81 -3.68
C GLY A 113 3.32 17.51 -3.25
N VAL A 114 2.49 16.85 -2.45
CA VAL A 114 1.21 17.39 -1.94
C VAL A 114 1.47 18.19 -0.67
N ASP A 115 0.88 19.38 -0.59
CA ASP A 115 0.91 20.20 0.61
C ASP A 115 -0.01 19.60 1.69
N PRO A 116 0.53 19.24 2.88
CA PRO A 116 -0.27 18.61 3.94
C PRO A 116 -1.32 19.54 4.56
N GLU A 117 -1.11 20.85 4.58
CA GLU A 117 -2.09 21.81 5.11
C GLU A 117 -3.28 21.95 4.16
N ILE A 118 -3.00 22.03 2.85
CA ILE A 118 -4.05 22.06 1.82
C ILE A 118 -4.85 20.75 1.82
N LEU A 119 -4.17 19.59 1.83
CA LEU A 119 -4.81 18.28 1.90
C LEU A 119 -5.72 18.17 3.13
N SER A 120 -5.22 18.55 4.32
CA SER A 120 -5.98 18.51 5.56
C SER A 120 -7.22 19.41 5.50
N LYS A 121 -7.06 20.67 5.06
CA LYS A 121 -8.17 21.62 4.95
C LYS A 121 -9.24 21.11 3.98
N SER A 122 -8.85 20.72 2.78
CA SER A 122 -9.78 20.22 1.76
C SER A 122 -10.48 18.93 2.21
N ALA A 123 -9.80 18.04 2.92
CA ALA A 123 -10.42 16.84 3.46
C ALA A 123 -11.53 17.18 4.50
N HIS A 124 -11.32 18.18 5.35
CA HIS A 124 -12.35 18.63 6.29
C HIS A 124 -13.54 19.30 5.60
N GLU A 125 -13.31 20.07 4.53
CA GLU A 125 -14.38 20.66 3.71
C GLU A 125 -15.23 19.57 3.05
N ILE A 126 -14.59 18.57 2.43
CA ILE A 126 -15.27 17.40 1.83
C ILE A 126 -16.03 16.61 2.89
N ALA A 127 -15.42 16.37 4.06
CA ALA A 127 -16.07 15.68 5.18
C ALA A 127 -17.34 16.40 5.63
N ASN A 128 -17.28 17.74 5.75
CA ASN A 128 -18.42 18.54 6.17
C ASN A 128 -19.55 18.52 5.13
N SER A 129 -19.21 18.66 3.84
CA SER A 129 -20.19 18.56 2.75
C SER A 129 -20.87 17.19 2.74
N THR A 130 -20.08 16.12 2.82
CA THR A 130 -20.56 14.72 2.88
C THR A 130 -21.47 14.50 4.09
N ARG A 131 -21.10 14.99 5.28
CA ARG A 131 -21.92 14.92 6.49
C ARG A 131 -23.25 15.66 6.32
N CYS A 132 -23.25 16.85 5.73
CA CYS A 132 -24.46 17.62 5.48
C CYS A 132 -25.42 16.85 4.54
N PHE A 133 -24.88 16.25 3.47
CA PHE A 133 -25.66 15.43 2.55
C PHE A 133 -26.28 14.20 3.23
N LEU A 134 -25.48 13.46 4.00
CA LEU A 134 -25.97 12.30 4.76
C LEU A 134 -27.03 12.69 5.81
N ARG A 135 -26.85 13.82 6.50
CA ARG A 135 -27.82 14.33 7.48
C ARG A 135 -29.15 14.69 6.84
N ALA A 136 -29.14 15.22 5.61
CA ALA A 136 -30.36 15.48 4.85
C ALA A 136 -31.15 14.18 4.55
N GLN A 137 -30.48 13.03 4.52
CA GLN A 137 -31.08 11.69 4.38
C GLN A 137 -31.43 11.05 5.74
N GLY A 138 -31.25 11.76 6.85
CA GLY A 138 -31.45 11.25 8.20
C GLY A 138 -30.36 10.31 8.69
N ILE A 139 -29.19 10.30 8.04
CA ILE A 139 -28.03 9.49 8.41
C ILE A 139 -27.04 10.37 9.17
N ASN A 140 -26.63 9.93 10.37
CA ASN A 140 -25.54 10.56 11.09
C ASN A 140 -24.31 9.62 11.03
N ASP A 141 -23.20 10.10 10.48
CA ASP A 141 -21.97 9.32 10.42
C ASP A 141 -21.25 9.24 11.79
N ASP A 142 -21.47 10.24 12.65
CA ASP A 142 -20.77 10.37 13.93
C ASP A 142 -21.52 9.68 15.08
N ILE A 143 -22.80 9.32 14.90
CA ILE A 143 -23.64 8.67 15.93
C ILE A 143 -24.28 7.42 15.34
N PHE A 144 -23.99 6.26 15.94
CA PHE A 144 -24.66 5.00 15.61
C PHE A 144 -26.13 5.07 16.03
N LEU A 145 -27.03 5.23 15.06
CA LEU A 145 -28.46 5.24 15.34
C LEU A 145 -28.91 3.85 15.82
N SER A 146 -29.66 3.81 16.91
CA SER A 146 -30.42 2.62 17.34
C SER A 146 -31.65 2.36 16.45
N ASN A 147 -32.10 3.38 15.71
CA ASN A 147 -33.26 3.31 14.83
C ASN A 147 -32.83 3.39 13.36
N SER A 148 -33.41 2.54 12.52
CA SER A 148 -33.12 2.51 11.08
C SER A 148 -33.46 3.88 10.45
N PRO A 149 -32.53 4.49 9.70
CA PRO A 149 -32.78 5.78 9.05
C PRO A 149 -33.91 5.65 8.02
N ARG A 150 -34.71 6.71 7.86
CA ARG A 150 -35.80 6.78 6.86
C ARG A 150 -35.21 7.04 5.47
N ILE A 151 -34.52 6.06 4.92
CA ILE A 151 -33.89 6.16 3.60
C ILE A 151 -34.90 5.68 2.55
N SER A 152 -35.21 6.54 1.57
CA SER A 152 -36.07 6.19 0.42
C SER A 152 -35.33 5.35 -0.63
N SER A 153 -34.00 5.48 -0.75
CA SER A 153 -33.16 4.67 -1.63
C SER A 153 -31.68 4.74 -1.23
N PHE A 154 -31.04 3.59 -1.01
CA PHE A 154 -29.59 3.52 -0.83
C PHE A 154 -28.88 3.69 -2.19
N LEU A 155 -27.69 4.28 -2.18
CA LEU A 155 -26.77 4.16 -3.31
C LEU A 155 -26.24 2.73 -3.35
N HIS A 156 -26.19 2.18 -4.55
CA HIS A 156 -25.66 0.85 -4.81
C HIS A 156 -24.57 0.93 -5.87
N LEU A 157 -23.68 -0.04 -5.85
CA LEU A 157 -22.75 -0.25 -6.95
C LEU A 157 -23.51 -0.70 -8.20
N ASP A 158 -22.92 -0.42 -9.37
CA ASP A 158 -23.35 -1.05 -10.61
C ASP A 158 -23.35 -2.60 -10.46
N PRO A 159 -24.31 -3.33 -11.05
CA PRO A 159 -24.41 -4.78 -10.90
C PRO A 159 -23.13 -5.55 -11.25
N GLU A 160 -22.34 -5.10 -12.24
CA GLU A 160 -21.08 -5.77 -12.59
C GLU A 160 -20.00 -5.52 -11.55
N ALA A 161 -19.90 -4.29 -11.03
CA ALA A 161 -18.98 -3.97 -9.94
C ALA A 161 -19.35 -4.70 -8.64
N ALA A 162 -20.65 -4.87 -8.37
CA ALA A 162 -21.13 -5.60 -7.20
C ALA A 162 -20.78 -7.09 -7.24
N LYS A 163 -20.72 -7.72 -8.43
CA LYS A 163 -20.32 -9.13 -8.60
C LYS A 163 -18.84 -9.37 -8.27
N LEU A 164 -17.99 -8.34 -8.36
CA LEU A 164 -16.58 -8.43 -8.01
C LEU A 164 -16.35 -8.48 -6.50
N LEU A 165 -17.34 -8.07 -5.69
CA LEU A 165 -17.23 -8.06 -4.25
C LEU A 165 -17.52 -9.44 -3.65
N LEU A 166 -16.75 -9.81 -2.62
CA LEU A 166 -17.07 -10.97 -1.80
C LEU A 166 -18.43 -10.77 -1.12
N THR A 167 -19.25 -11.81 -1.06
CA THR A 167 -20.56 -11.75 -0.40
C THR A 167 -20.41 -11.29 1.05
N ASN A 168 -21.22 -10.31 1.46
CA ASN A 168 -21.18 -9.68 2.78
C ASN A 168 -19.86 -8.97 3.14
N SER A 169 -18.99 -8.68 2.16
CA SER A 169 -17.75 -7.90 2.39
C SER A 169 -18.00 -6.51 2.94
N ILE A 170 -19.14 -5.89 2.61
CA ILE A 170 -19.53 -4.59 3.16
C ILE A 170 -21.05 -4.55 3.35
N SER A 171 -21.49 -3.94 4.45
CA SER A 171 -22.92 -3.81 4.77
C SER A 171 -23.55 -2.63 4.00
N PRO A 172 -24.87 -2.63 3.75
CA PRO A 172 -25.52 -1.62 2.91
C PRO A 172 -25.33 -0.17 3.35
N LEU A 173 -25.46 0.13 4.65
CA LEU A 173 -25.32 1.49 5.17
C LEU A 173 -23.87 2.01 5.10
N PRO A 174 -22.84 1.27 5.56
CA PRO A 174 -21.44 1.60 5.29
C PRO A 174 -21.11 1.77 3.80
N LEU A 175 -21.63 0.90 2.93
CA LEU A 175 -21.42 1.01 1.48
C LEU A 175 -22.00 2.32 0.94
N HIS A 176 -23.24 2.62 1.29
CA HIS A 176 -23.90 3.85 0.86
C HIS A 176 -23.14 5.10 1.32
N LYS A 177 -22.75 5.17 2.59
CA LYS A 177 -21.92 6.26 3.13
C LYS A 177 -20.60 6.42 2.37
N ALA A 178 -19.95 5.30 2.04
CA ALA A 178 -18.71 5.31 1.26
C ALA A 178 -18.91 5.77 -0.18
N LEU A 179 -20.02 5.40 -0.83
CA LEU A 179 -20.36 5.87 -2.17
C LEU A 179 -20.65 7.38 -2.19
N VAL A 180 -21.39 7.89 -1.21
CA VAL A 180 -21.61 9.34 -1.07
C VAL A 180 -20.28 10.08 -0.92
N LEU A 181 -19.39 9.60 -0.04
CA LEU A 181 -18.06 10.19 0.14
C LEU A 181 -17.26 10.13 -1.16
N LEU A 182 -17.25 8.98 -1.85
CA LEU A 182 -16.55 8.82 -3.13
C LEU A 182 -17.04 9.79 -4.20
N ASP A 183 -18.35 10.05 -4.28
CA ASP A 183 -18.91 11.01 -5.23
C ASP A 183 -18.46 12.44 -4.92
N HIS A 184 -18.43 12.84 -3.65
CA HIS A 184 -17.87 14.14 -3.26
C HIS A 184 -16.36 14.22 -3.54
N LEU A 185 -15.61 13.14 -3.37
CA LEU A 185 -14.19 13.11 -3.74
C LEU A 185 -13.99 13.34 -5.24
N LYS A 186 -14.83 12.75 -6.10
CA LYS A 186 -14.72 12.89 -7.57
C LYS A 186 -14.89 14.34 -8.06
N GLU A 187 -15.60 15.18 -7.31
CA GLU A 187 -15.70 16.62 -7.62
C GLU A 187 -14.33 17.31 -7.61
N HIS A 188 -13.36 16.73 -6.88
CA HIS A 188 -11.99 17.23 -6.76
C HIS A 188 -10.98 16.47 -7.63
N GLN A 189 -11.40 15.72 -8.66
CA GLN A 189 -10.51 14.85 -9.46
C GLN A 189 -9.32 15.55 -10.13
N ASN A 190 -9.39 16.87 -10.33
CA ASN A 190 -8.33 17.68 -10.94
C ASN A 190 -7.34 18.24 -9.91
N GLU A 191 -7.60 18.06 -8.62
CA GLU A 191 -6.76 18.57 -7.53
C GLU A 191 -5.58 17.66 -7.26
N ARG A 192 -4.43 18.25 -6.91
CA ARG A 192 -3.19 17.50 -6.67
C ARG A 192 -3.30 16.48 -5.53
N TYR A 193 -4.16 16.74 -4.53
CA TYR A 193 -4.37 15.87 -3.38
C TYR A 193 -5.40 14.75 -3.62
N TYR A 194 -6.08 14.74 -4.77
CA TYR A 194 -7.21 13.82 -5.02
C TYR A 194 -6.83 12.35 -4.88
N LEU A 195 -5.70 11.94 -5.44
CA LEU A 195 -5.29 10.53 -5.38
C LEU A 195 -4.95 10.09 -3.95
N HIS A 196 -4.42 11.00 -3.12
CA HIS A 196 -4.17 10.76 -1.70
C HIS A 196 -5.47 10.61 -0.92
N THR A 197 -6.50 11.41 -1.22
CA THR A 197 -7.80 11.28 -0.57
C THR A 197 -8.52 9.99 -0.95
N VAL A 198 -8.39 9.56 -2.21
CA VAL A 198 -8.91 8.26 -2.68
C VAL A 198 -8.15 7.09 -2.05
N LEU A 199 -6.82 7.17 -1.93
CA LEU A 199 -6.04 6.11 -1.27
C LEU A 199 -6.40 5.98 0.22
N ALA A 200 -6.60 7.10 0.92
CA ALA A 200 -7.09 7.11 2.29
C ALA A 200 -8.45 6.40 2.40
N LEU A 201 -9.37 6.65 1.47
CA LEU A 201 -10.67 5.97 1.44
C LEU A 201 -10.52 4.48 1.17
N ALA A 202 -9.64 4.10 0.24
CA ALA A 202 -9.36 2.69 -0.05
C ALA A 202 -8.81 1.95 1.18
N ASN A 203 -7.89 2.56 1.93
CA ASN A 203 -7.39 1.99 3.19
C ASN A 203 -8.51 1.87 4.23
N ALA A 204 -9.25 2.95 4.49
CA ALA A 204 -10.35 2.95 5.43
C ALA A 204 -11.42 1.90 5.09
N LEU A 205 -11.74 1.73 3.79
CA LEU A 205 -12.67 0.73 3.29
C LEU A 205 -12.22 -0.67 3.70
N VAL A 206 -10.99 -1.01 3.41
CA VAL A 206 -10.43 -2.35 3.62
C VAL A 206 -10.29 -2.67 5.12
N PHE A 207 -9.77 -1.75 5.93
CA PHE A 207 -9.35 -2.07 7.30
C PHE A 207 -10.32 -1.61 8.39
N ARG A 208 -11.22 -0.66 8.13
CA ARG A 208 -12.10 -0.05 9.15
C ARG A 208 -13.58 -0.16 8.84
N ILE A 209 -13.96 0.11 7.60
CA ILE A 209 -15.37 0.27 7.19
C ILE A 209 -16.00 -1.07 6.79
N SER A 210 -15.30 -1.85 5.97
CA SER A 210 -15.81 -3.13 5.49
C SER A 210 -15.84 -4.20 6.59
N ASN A 211 -16.44 -5.33 6.26
CA ASN A 211 -16.45 -6.55 7.05
C ASN A 211 -15.22 -7.42 6.72
N LEU A 212 -14.29 -6.95 5.87
CA LEU A 212 -13.10 -7.72 5.53
C LEU A 212 -12.16 -7.83 6.73
N HIS A 213 -11.44 -8.95 6.78
CA HIS A 213 -10.28 -9.11 7.63
C HIS A 213 -9.17 -9.82 6.88
N PHE A 214 -7.92 -9.51 7.23
CA PHE A 214 -6.75 -10.05 6.58
C PHE A 214 -6.02 -10.99 7.53
N GLY A 215 -6.06 -12.28 7.22
CA GLY A 215 -5.26 -13.33 7.87
C GLY A 215 -4.23 -13.88 6.88
N PRO A 216 -3.96 -15.21 6.90
CA PRO A 216 -3.22 -15.87 5.82
C PRO A 216 -3.89 -15.69 4.45
N GLU A 217 -5.21 -15.49 4.44
CA GLU A 217 -6.06 -15.20 3.29
C GLU A 217 -7.06 -14.08 3.66
N VAL A 218 -7.73 -13.51 2.66
CA VAL A 218 -8.81 -12.53 2.84
C VAL A 218 -10.08 -13.24 3.32
N GLY A 219 -10.66 -12.77 4.42
CA GLY A 219 -11.89 -13.31 4.98
C GLY A 219 -12.95 -12.23 5.22
N VAL A 220 -14.19 -12.67 5.45
CA VAL A 220 -15.33 -11.81 5.80
C VAL A 220 -15.73 -12.09 7.23
N GLY A 221 -15.60 -11.08 8.08
CA GLY A 221 -15.97 -11.09 9.49
C GLY A 221 -17.44 -10.82 9.73
N LYS A 222 -17.78 -10.50 10.99
CA LYS A 222 -19.17 -10.19 11.37
C LYS A 222 -19.65 -8.92 10.67
N PRO A 223 -20.85 -8.93 10.05
CA PRO A 223 -21.41 -7.73 9.44
C PRO A 223 -21.54 -6.58 10.43
N LYS A 224 -20.92 -5.44 10.10
CA LYS A 224 -21.09 -4.19 10.81
C LYS A 224 -22.39 -3.55 10.33
N THR A 225 -23.38 -3.40 11.20
CA THR A 225 -24.65 -2.74 10.85
C THR A 225 -24.43 -1.28 10.47
N ASP A 226 -23.50 -0.63 11.16
CA ASP A 226 -23.05 0.73 10.86
C ASP A 226 -21.59 0.95 11.28
N VAL A 227 -20.94 1.95 10.68
CA VAL A 227 -19.58 2.42 10.97
C VAL A 227 -19.46 3.90 10.60
N SER A 228 -18.61 4.66 11.31
CA SER A 228 -18.27 6.02 10.89
C SER A 228 -17.31 5.96 9.69
N VAL A 229 -17.84 6.21 8.50
CA VAL A 229 -17.07 6.20 7.25
C VAL A 229 -16.19 7.44 7.15
N ILE A 230 -16.76 8.60 7.44
CA ILE A 230 -16.07 9.90 7.31
C ILE A 230 -15.00 10.01 8.40
N GLY A 231 -15.31 9.59 9.63
CA GLY A 231 -14.33 9.54 10.72
C GLY A 231 -13.19 8.56 10.44
N SER A 232 -13.50 7.37 9.90
CA SER A 232 -12.47 6.40 9.50
C SER A 232 -11.58 6.93 8.37
N TRP A 233 -12.16 7.64 7.40
CA TRP A 233 -11.42 8.24 6.31
C TRP A 233 -10.53 9.41 6.77
N LEU A 234 -11.05 10.33 7.59
CA LEU A 234 -10.26 11.44 8.14
C LEU A 234 -9.07 10.95 8.96
N PHE A 235 -9.23 9.86 9.73
CA PHE A 235 -8.11 9.23 10.43
C PHE A 235 -6.99 8.79 9.46
N GLU A 236 -7.33 8.26 8.30
CA GLU A 236 -6.34 7.86 7.28
C GLU A 236 -5.70 9.10 6.62
N ILE A 237 -6.46 10.17 6.40
CA ILE A 237 -5.94 11.47 5.91
C ILE A 237 -4.92 12.05 6.88
N GLU A 238 -5.21 12.06 8.18
CA GLU A 238 -4.32 12.60 9.21
C GLU A 238 -2.95 11.91 9.20
N LYS A 239 -2.92 10.58 8.99
CA LYS A 239 -1.66 9.84 8.83
C LYS A 239 -0.88 10.31 7.59
N ILE A 240 -1.55 10.48 6.45
CA ILE A 240 -0.92 10.97 5.22
C ILE A 240 -0.36 12.37 5.43
N CYS A 241 -1.14 13.28 6.02
CA CYS A 241 -0.70 14.64 6.32
C CYS A 241 0.50 14.67 7.28
N HIS A 242 0.50 13.81 8.31
CA HIS A 242 1.62 13.70 9.25
C HIS A 242 2.92 13.28 8.55
N ASP A 243 2.85 12.24 7.72
CA ASP A 243 4.00 11.72 6.99
C ASP A 243 4.52 12.74 5.96
N LEU A 244 3.62 13.41 5.23
CA LEU A 244 3.97 14.50 4.29
C LEU A 244 4.63 15.69 5.02
N GLY A 245 4.10 16.07 6.19
CA GLY A 245 4.69 17.13 7.03
C GLY A 245 6.11 16.80 7.50
N ALA A 246 6.41 15.52 7.78
CA ALA A 246 7.74 15.09 8.20
C ALA A 246 8.81 15.21 7.09
N VAL A 247 8.38 15.23 5.83
CA VAL A 247 9.26 15.31 4.64
C VAL A 247 9.18 16.65 3.91
N GLN A 248 8.30 17.56 4.35
CA GLN A 248 8.10 18.86 3.73
C GLN A 248 9.39 19.70 3.74
N GLY A 249 9.67 20.38 2.63
CA GLY A 249 10.88 21.20 2.45
C GLY A 249 12.17 20.41 2.19
N ARG A 250 12.13 19.07 2.18
CA ARG A 250 13.27 18.23 1.77
C ARG A 250 13.17 17.89 0.28
N THR A 251 14.33 17.68 -0.35
CA THR A 251 14.41 17.21 -1.73
C THR A 251 14.54 15.69 -1.75
N PHE A 252 13.77 15.05 -2.62
CA PHE A 252 13.81 13.60 -2.84
C PHE A 252 13.92 13.29 -4.33
N PRO A 253 14.50 12.13 -4.68
CA PRO A 253 14.57 11.70 -6.07
C PRO A 253 13.17 11.46 -6.65
N ASP A 254 13.05 11.64 -7.96
CA ASP A 254 11.84 11.34 -8.71
C ASP A 254 11.69 9.82 -8.89
N SER A 255 10.93 9.19 -8.00
CA SER A 255 10.63 7.75 -8.09
C SER A 255 9.34 7.54 -8.87
N ARG A 256 9.35 6.60 -9.81
CA ARG A 256 8.27 6.42 -10.79
C ARG A 256 7.74 4.99 -10.76
N VAL A 257 6.43 4.84 -10.94
CA VAL A 257 5.77 3.54 -11.07
C VAL A 257 5.06 3.45 -12.42
N PHE A 258 5.34 2.38 -13.15
CA PHE A 258 4.72 2.10 -14.44
C PHE A 258 3.71 0.98 -14.31
N LEU A 259 2.51 1.20 -14.84
CA LEU A 259 1.55 0.14 -15.07
C LEU A 259 2.05 -0.68 -16.27
N GLY A 260 2.46 -1.92 -16.06
CA GLY A 260 3.07 -2.71 -17.12
C GLY A 260 3.41 -4.14 -16.74
N ASP A 261 3.81 -4.91 -17.76
CA ASP A 261 4.24 -6.28 -17.62
C ASP A 261 5.77 -6.34 -17.47
N ALA A 262 6.26 -6.99 -16.41
CA ALA A 262 7.67 -7.20 -16.16
C ALA A 262 8.40 -7.97 -17.30
N ARG A 263 7.68 -8.72 -18.12
CA ARG A 263 8.23 -9.39 -19.32
C ARG A 263 8.58 -8.40 -20.43
N GLU A 264 8.09 -7.17 -20.35
CA GLU A 264 8.27 -6.11 -21.34
C GLU A 264 9.07 -4.92 -20.80
N VAL A 265 9.87 -5.11 -19.74
CA VAL A 265 10.69 -4.06 -19.09
C VAL A 265 11.47 -3.21 -20.09
N SER A 266 12.08 -3.82 -21.11
CA SER A 266 12.88 -3.10 -22.12
C SER A 266 12.08 -2.12 -22.98
N LYS A 267 10.74 -2.22 -22.99
CA LYS A 267 9.85 -1.25 -23.65
C LYS A 267 9.45 -0.11 -22.72
N ILE A 268 9.61 -0.29 -21.40
CA ILE A 268 9.14 0.63 -20.36
C ILE A 268 10.28 1.54 -19.90
N ILE A 269 11.49 0.97 -19.71
CA ILE A 269 12.66 1.71 -19.23
C ILE A 269 13.81 1.67 -20.26
N PRO A 270 14.67 2.71 -20.29
CA PRO A 270 15.84 2.71 -21.17
C PRO A 270 16.82 1.56 -20.88
N HIS A 271 17.55 1.13 -21.90
CA HIS A 271 18.66 0.19 -21.71
C HIS A 271 19.78 0.81 -20.87
N HIS A 272 20.44 -0.02 -20.04
CA HIS A 272 21.58 0.39 -19.22
C HIS A 272 21.30 1.56 -18.25
N SER A 273 20.06 1.71 -17.77
CA SER A 273 19.65 2.79 -16.86
C SER A 273 19.40 2.35 -15.41
N VAL A 274 19.81 1.13 -15.04
CA VAL A 274 19.53 0.52 -13.73
C VAL A 274 20.83 -0.02 -13.14
N ASP A 275 21.09 0.29 -11.88
CA ASP A 275 22.30 -0.14 -11.15
C ASP A 275 22.03 -1.34 -10.24
N ALA A 276 20.81 -1.46 -9.72
CA ALA A 276 20.41 -2.55 -8.84
C ALA A 276 18.96 -2.98 -9.05
N VAL A 277 18.68 -4.25 -8.76
CA VAL A 277 17.32 -4.80 -8.72
C VAL A 277 17.05 -5.28 -7.30
N ILE A 278 16.03 -4.71 -6.66
CA ILE A 278 15.55 -5.15 -5.34
C ILE A 278 14.07 -5.47 -5.50
N THR A 279 13.72 -6.74 -5.37
CA THR A 279 12.35 -7.20 -5.65
C THR A 279 12.04 -8.48 -4.89
N SER A 280 10.75 -8.75 -4.71
CA SER A 280 10.24 -10.04 -4.31
C SER A 280 9.21 -10.47 -5.34
N PRO A 281 9.59 -11.32 -6.31
CA PRO A 281 8.67 -11.73 -7.37
C PRO A 281 7.47 -12.50 -6.77
N PRO A 282 6.34 -12.58 -7.51
CA PRO A 282 5.27 -13.47 -7.11
C PRO A 282 5.78 -14.92 -7.07
N TYR A 283 5.29 -15.69 -6.10
CA TYR A 283 5.52 -17.14 -5.99
C TYR A 283 4.20 -17.89 -6.26
N PRO A 284 3.79 -18.07 -7.54
CA PRO A 284 2.46 -18.59 -7.90
C PRO A 284 2.18 -20.00 -7.37
N ASN A 285 3.25 -20.77 -7.11
CA ASN A 285 3.15 -22.12 -6.58
C ASN A 285 2.88 -22.15 -5.07
N GLU A 286 3.05 -21.02 -4.36
CA GLU A 286 2.90 -20.93 -2.91
C GLU A 286 1.74 -20.03 -2.48
N LYS A 287 1.40 -19.02 -3.28
CA LYS A 287 0.38 -18.01 -2.97
C LYS A 287 -0.41 -17.60 -4.20
N ASP A 288 -1.72 -17.45 -4.04
CA ASP A 288 -2.59 -16.84 -5.04
C ASP A 288 -2.66 -15.33 -4.84
N TYR A 289 -1.82 -14.60 -5.58
CA TYR A 289 -1.78 -13.14 -5.57
C TYR A 289 -3.00 -12.49 -6.22
N THR A 290 -3.78 -13.23 -7.03
CA THR A 290 -4.97 -12.68 -7.70
C THR A 290 -6.18 -12.62 -6.80
N ARG A 291 -6.25 -13.49 -5.78
CA ARG A 291 -7.32 -13.50 -4.78
C ARG A 291 -7.00 -12.70 -3.52
N THR A 292 -5.73 -12.37 -3.30
CA THR A 292 -5.24 -11.68 -2.10
C THR A 292 -4.88 -10.22 -2.32
N THR A 293 -4.91 -9.73 -3.57
CA THR A 293 -4.73 -8.32 -3.94
C THR A 293 -6.02 -7.68 -4.42
#